data_AF-A0A151ZKK2-F1
#
_entry.id   AF-A0A151ZKK2-F1
#
_cell.length_a   1.000
_cell.length_b   1.000
_cell.length_c   1.000
_cell.angle_alpha   90.00
_cell.angle_beta   90.00
_cell.angle_gamma   90.00
#
_symmetry.space_group_name_H-M   'P 1'
#
loop_
_entity.id
_entity.type
_entity.pdbx_description
1 polymer ?
#
loop_
_entity_poly.entity_id
_entity_poly.type
_entity_poly.pdbx_seq_one_letter_code
_entity_poly.pdbx_strand_id
1 'polypeptide(L)'
;MKFVLLLILGIIIIQFVNGVQILVLHGGATWSGLGVNPYTTPNYLGQTVHKEKCSVECEYTSDKTLFDSSDAVMIEAQAFANFGYAYLKQKPELPQKQVNQYYINFGYEHDGYFPIFSEPGFHNHIDVNATFQQNYSAVPVTFACNWGSYDKGGIEEFKTTPIIPTAHKIQHIGFMASNCHGGGAIYRTSYLKDMMKQIRIDAMGMCLHNFDLAPEDNEHHLFDDLGDSFRIKRKVLGKYMFSISFENNNKTDYVTEKVFTSLLSGSVPIYMGADNIDEWVPKGSIIKTSDFKSPTDLVNHLKYLISNHTAYEEYFQWKTEPFPEKFIEKHNKCLFYNGDCRICEYIHKRVTEYNNSAPAGHRLLFGEPENVKGQKRLIILPQDTSCLIILQNDTIPAISGYFTILMWLEPIELEFDSKLLSIGDDQVIISIHSEWSRDYIRYCWGTSGEQCFLSEIPIIPGQWKHIGIVAQPGDIPGTEVITFYTNGNFDSSYKTVAKPDIASTGVKLGCDTHGYRGKVDDLTIFNHALTQKEVNQAMFKKFRGDEPGLLHYLTFNDWEPIDYSKYRSKVEYRDIITSDTGNQKLDLNCC
;
A
#
# COMPACT_ATOMS: atom_id res chain seq x y z
N MET A 1 -9.48 66.34 -13.86
CA MET A 1 -10.37 65.77 -12.84
C MET A 1 -11.31 64.77 -13.53
N LYS A 2 -11.01 63.47 -13.44
CA LYS A 2 -11.93 62.32 -13.54
C LYS A 2 -11.09 61.04 -13.51
N PHE A 3 -11.04 60.44 -12.33
CA PHE A 3 -10.54 59.08 -12.10
C PHE A 3 -11.66 58.10 -12.44
N VAL A 4 -11.33 57.02 -13.17
CA VAL A 4 -12.13 55.80 -13.20
C VAL A 4 -11.21 54.71 -12.65
N LEU A 5 -11.59 54.18 -11.48
CA LEU A 5 -10.93 53.07 -10.79
C LEU A 5 -11.73 51.81 -11.14
N LEU A 6 -11.18 50.94 -12.01
CA LEU A 6 -11.64 49.55 -12.10
C LEU A 6 -10.67 48.71 -11.26
N LEU A 7 -11.15 48.26 -10.10
CA LEU A 7 -10.52 47.20 -9.32
C LEU A 7 -10.89 45.86 -9.96
N ILE A 8 -9.93 45.26 -10.68
CA ILE A 8 -9.97 43.83 -11.00
C ILE A 8 -9.30 43.12 -9.82
N LEU A 9 -10.11 42.54 -8.92
CA LEU A 9 -9.64 41.52 -7.98
C LEU A 9 -9.36 40.25 -8.79
N GLY A 10 -8.10 40.08 -9.19
CA GLY A 10 -7.59 38.77 -9.58
C GLY A 10 -7.52 37.90 -8.33
N ILE A 11 -8.40 36.89 -8.24
CA ILE A 11 -8.23 35.78 -7.31
C ILE A 11 -7.00 35.02 -7.81
N ILE A 12 -5.85 35.29 -7.20
CA ILE A 12 -4.66 34.43 -7.34
C ILE A 12 -4.98 33.18 -6.53
N ILE A 13 -5.46 32.13 -7.21
CA ILE A 13 -5.39 30.77 -6.67
C ILE A 13 -3.91 30.40 -6.72
N ILE A 14 -3.22 30.58 -5.59
CA ILE A 14 -1.87 30.07 -5.42
C ILE A 14 -2.02 28.55 -5.26
N GLN A 15 -1.91 27.79 -6.36
CA GLN A 15 -1.65 26.36 -6.26
C GLN A 15 -0.20 26.18 -5.82
N PHE A 16 0.02 26.09 -4.51
CA PHE A 16 1.21 25.43 -3.99
C PHE A 16 1.02 23.93 -4.18
N VAL A 17 1.68 23.34 -5.17
CA VAL A 17 2.06 21.93 -5.07
C VAL A 17 3.59 21.91 -5.09
N ASN A 18 4.15 22.05 -3.89
CA ASN A 18 5.58 21.94 -3.61
C ASN A 18 5.91 20.46 -3.39
N GLY A 19 6.51 19.81 -4.39
CA GLY A 19 7.02 18.43 -4.30
C GLY A 19 6.09 17.35 -3.72
N VAL A 20 6.63 16.15 -3.51
CA VAL A 20 6.00 15.10 -2.69
C VAL A 20 7.01 14.52 -1.71
N GLN A 21 6.55 14.25 -0.49
CA GLN A 21 7.31 13.60 0.56
C GLN A 21 6.95 12.11 0.66
N ILE A 22 7.94 11.24 0.52
CA ILE A 22 7.80 9.78 0.61
C ILE A 22 8.62 9.27 1.80
N LEU A 23 7.92 8.79 2.83
CA LEU A 23 8.53 8.14 3.98
C LEU A 23 8.85 6.68 3.68
N VAL A 24 10.10 6.28 3.86
CA VAL A 24 10.52 4.88 3.88
C VAL A 24 10.36 4.35 5.30
N LEU A 25 9.35 3.49 5.52
CA LEU A 25 8.87 3.13 6.87
C LEU A 25 9.93 2.41 7.75
N HIS A 26 10.94 1.80 7.14
CA HIS A 26 11.86 0.90 7.84
C HIS A 26 13.17 1.52 8.32
N GLY A 27 13.38 2.82 8.10
CA GLY A 27 14.61 3.49 8.50
C GLY A 27 15.75 3.29 7.49
N GLY A 28 16.48 4.36 7.17
CA GLY A 28 17.59 4.32 6.21
C GLY A 28 17.16 4.29 4.74
N ALA A 29 18.15 4.13 3.86
CA ALA A 29 17.92 3.85 2.45
C ALA A 29 17.27 2.48 2.27
N THR A 30 16.42 2.30 1.26
CA THR A 30 16.06 0.92 0.84
C THR A 30 17.34 0.15 0.49
N TRP A 31 17.28 -1.18 0.42
CA TRP A 31 18.45 -1.97 0.00
C TRP A 31 19.01 -1.53 -1.36
N SER A 32 18.14 -1.04 -2.26
CA SER A 32 18.53 -0.49 -3.56
C SER A 32 18.98 0.97 -3.53
N GLY A 33 19.16 1.56 -2.35
CA GLY A 33 19.59 2.95 -2.18
C GLY A 33 18.51 3.99 -2.53
N LEU A 34 17.23 3.61 -2.62
CA LEU A 34 16.17 4.59 -2.90
C LEU A 34 16.05 5.56 -1.72
N GLY A 35 15.94 6.84 -2.07
CA GLY A 35 15.61 7.90 -1.12
C GLY A 35 16.77 8.47 -0.30
N VAL A 36 18.01 8.20 -0.67
CA VAL A 36 19.19 8.90 -0.10
C VAL A 36 19.39 10.22 -0.84
N ASN A 37 19.62 11.32 -0.11
CA ASN A 37 19.95 12.63 -0.69
C ASN A 37 21.32 13.11 -0.17
N PRO A 38 22.31 13.42 -1.04
CA PRO A 38 22.26 13.32 -2.50
C PRO A 38 22.09 11.87 -2.98
N TYR A 39 21.34 11.70 -4.07
CA TYR A 39 21.08 10.38 -4.66
C TYR A 39 22.35 9.79 -5.22
N THR A 40 22.91 8.84 -4.50
CA THR A 40 24.19 8.20 -4.86
C THR A 40 24.01 6.71 -5.02
N THR A 41 24.46 6.18 -6.15
CA THR A 41 24.63 4.73 -6.31
C THR A 41 26.13 4.42 -6.37
N PRO A 42 26.64 3.52 -5.52
CA PRO A 42 28.01 3.05 -5.66
C PRO A 42 28.10 2.21 -6.93
N ASN A 43 29.17 2.41 -7.69
CA ASN A 43 29.49 1.60 -8.84
C ASN A 43 30.58 0.56 -8.50
N TYR A 44 30.81 -0.40 -9.39
CA TYR A 44 31.79 -1.49 -9.30
C TYR A 44 33.23 -1.00 -9.15
N LEU A 45 33.50 0.28 -9.39
CA LEU A 45 34.79 0.90 -9.13
C LEU A 45 34.90 1.53 -7.73
N GLY A 46 33.88 1.36 -6.89
CA GLY A 46 33.76 2.07 -5.62
C GLY A 46 33.48 3.57 -5.80
N GLN A 47 33.18 4.02 -7.01
CA GLN A 47 32.84 5.43 -7.26
C GLN A 47 31.38 5.67 -6.89
N THR A 48 31.12 6.84 -6.33
CA THR A 48 29.77 7.32 -6.05
C THR A 48 29.27 8.12 -7.26
N VAL A 49 28.17 7.70 -7.87
CA VAL A 49 27.54 8.40 -9.00
C VAL A 49 26.30 9.14 -8.52
N HIS A 50 26.25 10.45 -8.78
CA HIS A 50 25.05 11.24 -8.54
C HIS A 50 24.00 10.94 -9.61
N LYS A 51 22.78 10.58 -9.19
CA LYS A 51 21.65 10.43 -10.12
C LYS A 51 21.22 11.78 -10.67
N GLU A 52 20.62 11.77 -11.86
CA GLU A 52 19.93 12.94 -12.41
C GLU A 52 18.75 13.34 -11.51
N LYS A 53 18.47 14.64 -11.43
CA LYS A 53 17.33 15.14 -10.66
C LYS A 53 16.03 14.70 -11.33
N CYS A 54 15.08 14.20 -10.53
CA CYS A 54 13.75 13.84 -11.02
C CYS A 54 13.03 15.03 -11.68
N SER A 55 12.09 14.73 -12.59
CA SER A 55 11.32 15.77 -13.29
C SER A 55 10.38 16.56 -12.38
N VAL A 56 10.02 15.96 -11.24
CA VAL A 56 9.24 16.57 -10.16
C VAL A 56 10.09 16.65 -8.88
N GLU A 57 9.71 17.53 -7.95
CA GLU A 57 10.39 17.65 -6.66
C GLU A 57 9.99 16.49 -5.73
N CYS A 58 10.99 15.79 -5.21
CA CYS A 58 10.82 14.58 -4.40
C CYS A 58 11.64 14.69 -3.14
N GLU A 59 11.01 14.51 -1.98
CA GLU A 59 11.71 14.34 -0.72
C GLU A 59 11.49 12.90 -0.24
N TYR A 60 12.57 12.13 -0.15
CA TYR A 60 12.51 10.84 0.54
C TYR A 60 13.08 11.02 1.94
N THR A 61 12.39 10.46 2.91
CA THR A 61 12.82 10.51 4.31
C THR A 61 12.67 9.15 4.95
N SER A 62 13.45 8.90 5.98
CA SER A 62 13.27 7.74 6.87
C SER A 62 12.98 8.16 8.30
N ASP A 63 12.75 9.47 8.51
CA ASP A 63 12.33 10.03 9.78
C ASP A 63 10.86 9.69 10.03
N LYS A 64 10.65 8.71 10.91
CA LYS A 64 9.31 8.22 11.27
C LYS A 64 8.44 9.28 11.93
N THR A 65 9.02 10.38 12.45
CA THR A 65 8.22 11.50 12.98
C THR A 65 7.45 12.23 11.89
N LEU A 66 7.87 12.10 10.63
CA LEU A 66 7.21 12.65 9.45
C LEU A 66 6.14 11.72 8.87
N PHE A 67 5.86 10.58 9.52
CA PHE A 67 4.82 9.64 9.07
C PHE A 67 3.50 10.36 8.84
N ASP A 68 3.09 11.26 9.73
CA ASP A 68 1.79 11.93 9.61
C ASP A 68 1.74 13.07 8.57
N SER A 69 2.90 13.51 8.09
CA SER A 69 3.04 14.62 7.13
C SER A 69 3.44 14.15 5.72
N SER A 70 3.84 12.90 5.56
CA SER A 70 4.28 12.36 4.25
C SER A 70 3.11 12.03 3.33
N ASP A 71 3.21 12.43 2.06
CA ASP A 71 2.24 12.13 0.99
C ASP A 71 2.21 10.64 0.62
N ALA A 72 3.29 9.92 0.88
CA ALA A 72 3.29 8.47 0.73
C ALA A 72 4.20 7.79 1.76
N VAL A 73 3.86 6.55 2.07
CA VAL A 73 4.64 5.66 2.91
C VAL A 73 5.01 4.45 2.08
N MET A 74 6.30 4.33 1.82
CA MET A 74 6.90 3.19 1.14
C MET A 74 7.18 2.08 2.14
N ILE A 75 6.61 0.93 1.85
CA ILE A 75 6.73 -0.30 2.61
C ILE A 75 7.57 -1.27 1.79
N GLU A 76 8.76 -1.58 2.30
CA GLU A 76 9.64 -2.62 1.77
C GLU A 76 9.46 -3.88 2.63
N ALA A 77 8.67 -4.86 2.17
CA ALA A 77 8.34 -5.98 3.05
C ALA A 77 9.53 -6.94 3.32
N GLN A 78 10.68 -6.80 2.64
CA GLN A 78 11.96 -7.38 3.06
C GLN A 78 12.30 -6.98 4.50
N ALA A 79 11.93 -5.78 4.93
CA ALA A 79 12.20 -5.28 6.27
C ALA A 79 11.11 -5.68 7.29
N PHE A 80 9.93 -6.15 6.85
CA PHE A 80 8.86 -6.64 7.72
C PHE A 80 8.92 -8.15 7.99
N ALA A 81 9.57 -8.92 7.12
CA ALA A 81 9.63 -10.36 7.24
C ALA A 81 11.09 -10.83 7.14
N ASN A 82 11.57 -11.49 8.19
CA ASN A 82 12.63 -12.48 8.00
C ASN A 82 12.15 -13.49 6.94
N PHE A 83 13.07 -13.94 6.06
CA PHE A 83 12.77 -14.85 4.95
C PHE A 83 11.63 -15.84 5.25
N GLY A 84 10.59 -15.84 4.41
CA GLY A 84 9.42 -16.70 4.56
C GLY A 84 8.34 -16.15 5.51
N TYR A 85 7.76 -17.03 6.33
CA TYR A 85 6.50 -16.77 7.07
C TYR A 85 6.70 -16.20 8.48
N ALA A 86 7.82 -15.52 8.75
CA ALA A 86 8.11 -15.00 10.08
C ALA A 86 7.04 -14.02 10.59
N TYR A 87 6.41 -13.26 9.68
CA TYR A 87 5.30 -12.32 9.99
C TYR A 87 4.07 -13.00 10.63
N LEU A 88 3.91 -14.33 10.49
CA LEU A 88 2.84 -15.06 11.17
C LEU A 88 3.07 -15.18 12.68
N LYS A 89 4.33 -15.15 13.13
CA LYS A 89 4.69 -15.19 14.56
C LYS A 89 4.60 -13.81 15.20
N GLN A 90 5.00 -12.78 14.46
CA GLN A 90 4.92 -11.39 14.88
C GLN A 90 4.36 -10.58 13.72
N LYS A 91 3.07 -10.26 13.79
CA LYS A 91 2.42 -9.48 12.76
C LYS A 91 3.04 -8.08 12.70
N PRO A 92 3.44 -7.60 11.51
CA PRO A 92 3.84 -6.22 11.32
C PRO A 92 2.80 -5.25 11.83
N GLU A 93 3.23 -4.30 12.64
CA GLU A 93 2.42 -3.14 12.97
C GLU A 93 2.49 -2.17 11.78
N LEU A 94 1.42 -2.15 10.98
CA LEU A 94 1.22 -1.11 10.00
C LEU A 94 0.47 0.03 10.68
N PRO A 95 1.05 1.24 10.78
CA PRO A 95 0.34 2.38 11.33
C PRO A 95 -0.95 2.62 10.53
N GLN A 96 -1.93 3.25 11.18
CA GLN A 96 -3.12 3.66 10.48
C GLN A 96 -2.73 4.72 9.45
N LYS A 97 -3.07 4.43 8.20
CA LYS A 97 -2.80 5.29 7.06
C LYS A 97 -3.43 6.66 7.28
N GLN A 98 -2.64 7.71 7.08
CA GLN A 98 -3.15 9.06 7.00
C GLN A 98 -3.88 9.25 5.68
N VAL A 99 -3.90 10.48 5.25
CA VAL A 99 -4.99 11.05 4.56
C VAL A 99 -4.44 11.54 3.28
N ASN A 100 -4.93 11.05 2.15
CA ASN A 100 -4.26 11.27 0.86
C ASN A 100 -2.78 10.86 0.87
N GLN A 101 -2.30 10.29 1.98
CA GLN A 101 -1.15 9.47 2.06
C GLN A 101 -1.40 8.26 1.16
N TYR A 102 -0.37 7.75 0.51
CA TYR A 102 -0.44 6.51 -0.25
C TYR A 102 0.48 5.47 0.35
N TYR A 103 0.00 4.25 0.54
CA TYR A 103 0.86 3.13 0.90
C TYR A 103 1.39 2.49 -0.37
N ILE A 104 2.71 2.50 -0.51
CA ILE A 104 3.43 1.92 -1.64
C ILE A 104 4.00 0.59 -1.20
N ASN A 105 3.54 -0.48 -1.84
CA ASN A 105 4.16 -1.78 -1.75
C ASN A 105 5.37 -1.82 -2.68
N PHE A 106 6.55 -1.72 -2.11
CA PHE A 106 7.81 -1.70 -2.85
C PHE A 106 8.56 -3.01 -2.63
N GLY A 107 8.87 -3.72 -3.71
CA GLY A 107 9.58 -4.99 -3.59
C GLY A 107 10.01 -5.58 -4.92
N TYR A 108 11.24 -6.04 -5.00
CA TYR A 108 11.82 -6.66 -6.19
C TYR A 108 12.02 -8.17 -6.03
N GLU A 109 11.73 -8.70 -4.85
CA GLU A 109 11.81 -10.13 -4.55
C GLU A 109 10.43 -10.78 -4.64
N HIS A 110 10.41 -12.06 -4.97
CA HIS A 110 9.16 -12.79 -5.14
C HIS A 110 8.54 -13.24 -3.81
N ASP A 111 7.21 -13.41 -3.80
CA ASP A 111 6.38 -13.99 -2.73
C ASP A 111 6.91 -15.30 -2.11
N GLY A 112 7.58 -16.17 -2.87
CA GLY A 112 8.24 -17.36 -2.31
C GLY A 112 9.35 -17.05 -1.29
N TYR A 113 9.93 -15.85 -1.36
CA TYR A 113 10.94 -15.35 -0.44
C TYR A 113 10.30 -14.44 0.63
N PHE A 114 9.34 -13.59 0.23
CA PHE A 114 8.60 -12.70 1.11
C PHE A 114 7.07 -12.84 0.93
N PRO A 115 6.45 -13.87 1.53
CA PRO A 115 5.05 -14.22 1.28
C PRO A 115 4.05 -13.14 1.70
N ILE A 116 4.41 -12.25 2.63
CA ILE A 116 3.58 -11.11 3.05
C ILE A 116 3.14 -10.21 1.87
N PHE A 117 3.96 -10.11 0.82
CA PHE A 117 3.64 -9.37 -0.42
C PHE A 117 2.54 -10.01 -1.26
N SER A 118 2.00 -11.16 -0.86
CA SER A 118 0.85 -11.79 -1.52
C SER A 118 -0.33 -11.96 -0.58
N GLU A 119 -0.19 -11.51 0.68
CA GLU A 119 -1.22 -11.69 1.70
C GLU A 119 -2.40 -10.73 1.46
N PRO A 120 -3.64 -11.24 1.34
CA PRO A 120 -4.81 -10.40 1.10
C PRO A 120 -4.99 -9.30 2.16
N GLY A 121 -4.70 -9.63 3.43
CA GLY A 121 -4.78 -8.66 4.53
C GLY A 121 -3.80 -7.49 4.35
N PHE A 122 -2.58 -7.76 3.91
CA PHE A 122 -1.58 -6.74 3.63
C PHE A 122 -1.99 -5.91 2.40
N HIS A 123 -2.40 -6.57 1.31
CA HIS A 123 -2.83 -5.90 0.08
C HIS A 123 -4.05 -4.99 0.25
N ASN A 124 -4.94 -5.28 1.19
CA ASN A 124 -6.07 -4.39 1.49
C ASN A 124 -5.64 -3.00 2.00
N HIS A 125 -4.40 -2.84 2.45
CA HIS A 125 -3.84 -1.58 2.92
C HIS A 125 -2.94 -0.88 1.89
N ILE A 126 -2.69 -1.50 0.72
CA ILE A 126 -1.78 -0.99 -0.30
C ILE A 126 -2.55 -0.26 -1.39
N ASP A 127 -2.09 0.94 -1.76
CA ASP A 127 -2.67 1.72 -2.86
C ASP A 127 -1.87 1.59 -4.16
N VAL A 128 -0.54 1.45 -4.04
CA VAL A 128 0.38 1.48 -5.18
C VAL A 128 1.33 0.29 -5.09
N ASN A 129 1.32 -0.54 -6.13
CA ASN A 129 2.33 -1.59 -6.29
C ASN A 129 3.49 -1.06 -7.14
N ALA A 130 4.70 -1.09 -6.56
CA ALA A 130 5.96 -0.79 -7.21
C ALA A 130 6.88 -2.02 -7.13
N THR A 131 6.54 -3.07 -7.88
CA THR A 131 7.21 -4.37 -7.80
C THR A 131 7.75 -4.87 -9.15
N PHE A 132 8.42 -6.03 -9.15
CA PHE A 132 8.95 -6.64 -10.38
C PHE A 132 7.84 -7.07 -11.36
N GLN A 133 6.62 -7.29 -10.89
CA GLN A 133 5.49 -7.76 -11.70
C GLN A 133 5.02 -6.68 -12.69
N GLN A 134 5.20 -6.92 -13.98
CA GLN A 134 5.13 -5.86 -15.00
C GLN A 134 3.71 -5.42 -15.32
N ASN A 135 2.75 -6.35 -15.29
CA ASN A 135 1.34 -6.09 -15.61
C ASN A 135 0.47 -5.80 -14.39
N TYR A 136 0.98 -6.06 -13.18
CA TYR A 136 0.25 -5.84 -11.93
C TYR A 136 0.65 -4.53 -11.24
N SER A 137 1.92 -4.15 -11.35
CA SER A 137 2.44 -2.95 -10.71
C SER A 137 1.99 -1.68 -11.43
N ALA A 138 1.56 -0.70 -10.65
CA ALA A 138 1.36 0.66 -11.15
C ALA A 138 2.70 1.31 -11.57
N VAL A 139 3.78 0.99 -10.84
CA VAL A 139 5.14 1.43 -11.15
C VAL A 139 6.08 0.21 -11.21
N PRO A 140 6.09 -0.54 -12.32
CA PRO A 140 6.91 -1.74 -12.42
C PRO A 140 8.40 -1.39 -12.37
N VAL A 141 9.16 -2.10 -11.54
CA VAL A 141 10.62 -1.96 -11.40
C VAL A 141 11.34 -3.16 -12.01
N THR A 142 12.58 -2.96 -12.48
CA THR A 142 13.37 -4.03 -13.10
C THR A 142 14.81 -4.04 -12.57
N PHE A 143 15.51 -5.15 -12.81
CA PHE A 143 16.95 -5.31 -12.59
C PHE A 143 17.74 -5.33 -13.92
N ALA A 144 17.10 -4.91 -15.01
CA ALA A 144 17.66 -4.93 -16.36
C ALA A 144 18.69 -3.83 -16.59
N CYS A 145 19.74 -3.80 -15.78
CA CYS A 145 20.72 -2.73 -15.78
C CYS A 145 22.13 -3.26 -15.71
N ASN A 146 23.05 -2.43 -16.19
CA ASN A 146 24.47 -2.55 -15.94
C ASN A 146 24.76 -1.90 -14.59
N TRP A 147 24.28 -2.57 -13.54
CA TRP A 147 24.58 -2.28 -12.13
C TRP A 147 26.01 -1.80 -12.02
N GLY A 148 26.24 -0.67 -11.35
CA GLY A 148 27.57 -0.18 -11.02
C GLY A 148 28.63 -0.18 -12.13
N SER A 149 28.28 -0.20 -13.40
CA SER A 149 29.30 -0.42 -14.42
C SER A 149 29.91 0.91 -14.87
N TYR A 150 31.23 1.07 -14.59
CA TYR A 150 32.23 2.06 -15.05
C TYR A 150 31.74 3.31 -15.82
N ASP A 151 32.18 4.51 -15.39
CA ASP A 151 32.21 5.88 -15.98
C ASP A 151 31.11 6.37 -16.96
N LYS A 152 30.38 5.51 -17.69
CA LYS A 152 29.37 5.84 -18.71
C LYS A 152 28.06 5.05 -18.61
N GLY A 153 27.93 4.05 -17.73
CA GLY A 153 26.67 3.60 -17.10
C GLY A 153 25.44 3.26 -17.97
N GLY A 154 25.56 3.17 -19.30
CA GLY A 154 24.42 3.04 -20.21
C GLY A 154 24.25 1.67 -20.86
N ILE A 155 23.10 1.48 -21.52
CA ILE A 155 22.73 0.25 -22.21
C ILE A 155 23.75 -0.21 -23.27
N GLU A 156 24.48 0.71 -23.89
CA GLU A 156 25.52 0.39 -24.90
C GLU A 156 26.69 -0.43 -24.33
N GLU A 157 26.85 -0.46 -23.01
CA GLU A 157 27.89 -1.29 -22.38
C GLU A 157 27.70 -2.78 -22.64
N PHE A 158 26.46 -3.24 -22.76
CA PHE A 158 26.19 -4.64 -23.11
C PHE A 158 26.86 -5.00 -24.45
N LYS A 159 26.95 -4.07 -25.41
CA LYS A 159 27.67 -4.28 -26.67
C LYS A 159 29.17 -4.12 -26.52
N THR A 160 29.62 -3.02 -25.92
CA THR A 160 31.04 -2.63 -25.89
C THR A 160 31.89 -3.44 -24.92
N THR A 161 31.26 -4.18 -23.98
CA THR A 161 31.96 -5.12 -23.09
C THR A 161 32.87 -6.05 -23.89
N PRO A 162 34.19 -6.06 -23.61
CA PRO A 162 35.15 -6.94 -24.27
C PRO A 162 34.84 -8.42 -24.04
N ILE A 163 35.03 -9.23 -25.09
CA ILE A 163 34.94 -10.68 -25.00
C ILE A 163 36.37 -11.23 -25.05
N ILE A 164 36.73 -12.06 -24.07
CA ILE A 164 37.97 -12.84 -24.13
C ILE A 164 37.86 -13.80 -25.33
N PRO A 165 38.86 -13.86 -26.24
CA PRO A 165 38.83 -14.77 -27.38
C PRO A 165 38.53 -16.20 -26.97
N THR A 166 37.69 -16.92 -27.72
CA THR A 166 37.23 -18.28 -27.39
C THR A 166 38.38 -19.22 -27.05
N ALA A 167 39.50 -19.12 -27.77
CA ALA A 167 40.71 -19.91 -27.53
C ALA A 167 41.38 -19.70 -26.15
N HIS A 168 41.10 -18.57 -25.49
CA HIS A 168 41.63 -18.24 -24.16
C HIS A 168 40.59 -18.39 -23.05
N LYS A 169 39.35 -18.79 -23.37
CA LYS A 169 38.32 -19.05 -22.38
C LYS A 169 38.48 -20.42 -21.76
N ILE A 170 38.13 -20.53 -20.49
CA ILE A 170 37.95 -21.80 -19.80
C ILE A 170 36.75 -22.50 -20.45
N GLN A 171 36.99 -23.67 -21.03
CA GLN A 171 36.01 -24.47 -21.78
C GLN A 171 35.01 -25.21 -20.88
N HIS A 172 34.57 -24.56 -19.81
CA HIS A 172 33.65 -25.08 -18.80
C HIS A 172 32.64 -23.99 -18.38
N ILE A 173 31.90 -24.26 -17.31
CA ILE A 173 30.83 -23.40 -16.82
C ILE A 173 31.24 -22.82 -15.45
N GLY A 174 31.11 -21.50 -15.29
CA GLY A 174 31.27 -20.83 -14.00
C GLY A 174 29.94 -20.63 -13.26
N PHE A 175 29.93 -20.79 -11.94
CA PHE A 175 28.75 -20.54 -11.09
C PHE A 175 29.12 -19.82 -9.78
N MET A 176 28.36 -18.78 -9.43
CA MET A 176 28.51 -18.02 -8.19
C MET A 176 27.15 -17.67 -7.59
N ALA A 177 26.80 -18.29 -6.47
CA ALA A 177 25.61 -17.98 -5.68
C ALA A 177 25.83 -18.25 -4.18
N SER A 178 25.12 -17.51 -3.33
CA SER A 178 25.13 -17.66 -1.86
C SER A 178 23.82 -18.24 -1.29
N ASN A 179 22.67 -17.93 -1.89
CA ASN A 179 21.39 -18.54 -1.49
C ASN A 179 21.20 -19.93 -2.11
N CYS A 180 21.32 -20.99 -1.31
CA CYS A 180 21.25 -22.38 -1.82
C CYS A 180 19.89 -23.03 -1.66
N HIS A 181 19.00 -22.46 -0.83
CA HIS A 181 17.76 -23.12 -0.41
C HIS A 181 16.54 -22.19 -0.44
N GLY A 182 16.68 -20.96 0.03
CA GLY A 182 15.54 -20.07 0.29
C GLY A 182 14.82 -19.65 -0.98
N GLY A 183 13.50 -19.50 -0.90
CA GLY A 183 12.66 -18.98 -1.99
C GLY A 183 12.48 -19.89 -3.19
N GLY A 184 12.94 -21.15 -3.13
CA GLY A 184 12.93 -22.06 -4.28
C GLY A 184 14.33 -22.36 -4.84
N ALA A 185 15.38 -21.70 -4.33
CA ALA A 185 16.75 -21.86 -4.82
C ALA A 185 17.28 -23.31 -4.71
N ILE A 186 16.64 -24.15 -3.89
CA ILE A 186 16.91 -25.58 -3.79
C ILE A 186 16.72 -26.30 -5.13
N TYR A 187 15.73 -25.92 -5.94
CA TYR A 187 15.44 -26.56 -7.23
C TYR A 187 16.53 -26.23 -8.27
N ARG A 188 16.99 -24.97 -8.33
CA ARG A 188 18.19 -24.58 -9.09
C ARG A 188 19.40 -25.44 -8.70
N THR A 189 19.66 -25.54 -7.39
CA THR A 189 20.82 -26.25 -6.87
C THR A 189 20.75 -27.74 -7.21
N SER A 190 19.56 -28.34 -7.19
CA SER A 190 19.34 -29.72 -7.63
C SER A 190 19.62 -29.91 -9.11
N TYR A 191 19.12 -29.02 -9.97
CA TYR A 191 19.37 -29.10 -11.42
C TYR A 191 20.88 -29.02 -11.75
N LEU A 192 21.61 -28.12 -11.07
CA LEU A 192 23.06 -28.01 -11.24
C LEU A 192 23.81 -29.28 -10.81
N LYS A 193 23.38 -29.95 -9.73
CA LYS A 193 23.96 -31.24 -9.32
C LYS A 193 23.79 -32.32 -10.41
N ASP A 194 22.68 -32.32 -11.12
CA ASP A 194 22.47 -33.27 -12.22
C ASP A 194 23.33 -32.95 -13.45
N MET A 195 23.54 -31.66 -13.75
CA MET A 195 24.49 -31.25 -14.78
C MET A 195 25.93 -31.61 -14.41
N MET A 196 26.34 -31.40 -13.15
CA MET A 196 27.69 -31.68 -12.65
C MET A 196 28.13 -33.14 -12.81
N LYS A 197 27.18 -34.08 -12.93
CA LYS A 197 27.47 -35.50 -13.24
C LYS A 197 28.00 -35.71 -14.66
N GLN A 198 27.80 -34.75 -15.56
CA GLN A 198 27.98 -34.91 -17.01
C GLN A 198 28.89 -33.85 -17.63
N ILE A 199 29.06 -32.70 -16.98
CA ILE A 199 29.93 -31.59 -17.40
C ILE A 199 30.52 -30.89 -16.18
N ARG A 200 31.75 -30.38 -16.32
CA ARG A 200 32.41 -29.62 -15.25
C ARG A 200 31.74 -28.25 -15.07
N ILE A 201 31.32 -27.98 -13.84
CA ILE A 201 30.84 -26.67 -13.38
C ILE A 201 31.72 -26.28 -12.19
N ASP A 202 32.43 -25.16 -12.31
CA ASP A 202 33.22 -24.57 -11.24
C ASP A 202 32.30 -23.63 -10.43
N ALA A 203 31.90 -24.11 -9.24
CA ALA A 203 31.05 -23.40 -8.30
C ALA A 203 31.92 -22.72 -7.24
N MET A 204 31.97 -21.38 -7.32
CA MET A 204 32.85 -20.52 -6.53
C MET A 204 32.11 -19.76 -5.41
N GLY A 205 30.78 -19.74 -5.44
CA GLY A 205 29.96 -19.18 -4.36
C GLY A 205 29.79 -20.15 -3.18
N MET A 206 29.04 -19.76 -2.15
CA MET A 206 28.75 -20.63 -1.00
C MET A 206 27.94 -21.89 -1.38
N CYS A 207 27.19 -21.83 -2.48
CA CYS A 207 26.41 -22.96 -2.97
C CYS A 207 27.25 -23.92 -3.78
N LEU A 208 27.17 -25.22 -3.43
CA LEU A 208 27.93 -26.34 -4.01
C LEU A 208 29.45 -26.27 -3.75
N HIS A 209 30.05 -25.08 -3.87
CA HIS A 209 31.42 -24.71 -3.50
C HIS A 209 32.45 -25.82 -3.76
N ASN A 210 32.75 -26.07 -5.03
CA ASN A 210 33.70 -27.11 -5.46
C ASN A 210 34.96 -26.53 -6.12
N PHE A 211 35.07 -25.20 -6.22
CA PHE A 211 36.19 -24.53 -6.86
C PHE A 211 36.47 -23.19 -6.16
N ASP A 212 37.70 -23.01 -5.69
CA ASP A 212 38.11 -21.77 -5.02
C ASP A 212 38.43 -20.66 -6.02
N LEU A 213 38.16 -19.42 -5.63
CA LEU A 213 38.65 -18.25 -6.36
C LEU A 213 40.17 -18.16 -6.26
N ALA A 214 40.80 -17.63 -7.31
CA ALA A 214 42.22 -17.31 -7.27
C ALA A 214 42.50 -16.28 -6.14
N PRO A 215 43.67 -16.31 -5.48
CA PRO A 215 43.97 -15.41 -4.37
C PRO A 215 43.75 -13.92 -4.68
N GLU A 216 44.09 -13.48 -5.90
CA GLU A 216 43.89 -12.12 -6.40
C GLU A 216 42.41 -11.74 -6.66
N ASP A 217 41.53 -12.72 -6.67
CA ASP A 217 40.08 -12.56 -6.83
C ASP A 217 39.34 -12.81 -5.49
N ASN A 218 40.06 -13.06 -4.38
CA ASN A 218 39.54 -13.44 -3.06
C ASN A 218 40.13 -12.58 -1.92
N GLU A 219 40.28 -11.26 -2.15
CA GLU A 219 40.91 -10.34 -1.19
C GLU A 219 40.07 -10.16 0.10
N HIS A 220 38.74 -10.24 0.01
CA HIS A 220 37.78 -10.14 1.11
C HIS A 220 36.59 -11.08 0.90
N HIS A 221 35.70 -11.24 1.89
CA HIS A 221 34.50 -12.05 1.69
C HIS A 221 33.61 -11.40 0.63
N LEU A 222 33.22 -12.20 -0.38
CA LEU A 222 32.16 -11.81 -1.31
C LEU A 222 30.93 -11.39 -0.48
N PHE A 223 30.32 -10.27 -0.85
CA PHE A 223 29.21 -9.55 -0.21
C PHE A 223 29.56 -8.56 0.92
N ASP A 224 30.82 -8.42 1.32
CA ASP A 224 31.24 -7.34 2.24
C ASP A 224 31.08 -5.95 1.58
N ASP A 225 31.40 -5.86 0.29
CA ASP A 225 31.06 -4.74 -0.58
C ASP A 225 30.36 -5.27 -1.84
N LEU A 226 29.14 -4.77 -2.07
CA LEU A 226 28.30 -5.26 -3.16
C LEU A 226 28.88 -4.89 -4.54
N GLY A 227 29.44 -3.68 -4.67
CA GLY A 227 30.04 -3.21 -5.92
C GLY A 227 31.27 -4.03 -6.32
N ASP A 228 32.18 -4.26 -5.38
CA ASP A 228 33.36 -5.11 -5.58
C ASP A 228 32.99 -6.57 -5.84
N SER A 229 31.97 -7.09 -5.15
CA SER A 229 31.49 -8.45 -5.38
C SER A 229 31.03 -8.67 -6.82
N PHE A 230 30.32 -7.70 -7.40
CA PHE A 230 29.92 -7.76 -8.80
C PHE A 230 31.09 -7.54 -9.76
N ARG A 231 32.05 -6.65 -9.43
CA ARG A 231 33.28 -6.48 -10.21
C ARG A 231 34.03 -7.80 -10.34
N ILE A 232 34.25 -8.49 -9.22
CA ILE A 232 34.91 -9.80 -9.15
C ILE A 232 34.09 -10.83 -9.93
N LYS A 233 32.79 -10.91 -9.69
CA LYS A 233 31.90 -11.85 -10.39
C LYS A 233 31.96 -11.67 -11.90
N ARG A 234 31.92 -10.44 -12.40
CA ARG A 234 32.06 -10.12 -13.83
C ARG A 234 33.43 -10.52 -14.37
N LYS A 235 34.51 -10.14 -13.68
CA LYS A 235 35.90 -10.48 -14.07
C LYS A 235 36.11 -11.99 -14.19
N VAL A 236 35.66 -12.74 -13.18
CA VAL A 236 35.88 -14.19 -13.10
C VAL A 236 34.98 -14.95 -14.08
N LEU A 237 33.68 -14.66 -14.11
CA LEU A 237 32.75 -15.32 -15.05
C LEU A 237 33.13 -15.06 -16.51
N GLY A 238 33.73 -13.91 -16.82
CA GLY A 238 34.21 -13.61 -18.17
C GLY A 238 35.31 -14.55 -18.69
N LYS A 239 36.05 -15.19 -17.78
CA LYS A 239 37.05 -16.22 -18.12
C LYS A 239 36.41 -17.50 -18.67
N TYR A 240 35.14 -17.77 -18.39
CA TYR A 240 34.43 -18.98 -18.81
C TYR A 240 33.69 -18.80 -20.14
N MET A 241 33.55 -19.90 -20.90
CA MET A 241 32.63 -19.94 -22.06
C MET A 241 31.19 -19.72 -21.62
N PHE A 242 30.77 -20.39 -20.54
CA PHE A 242 29.41 -20.30 -20.03
C PHE A 242 29.38 -19.87 -18.57
N SER A 243 28.30 -19.21 -18.19
CA SER A 243 28.02 -18.88 -16.79
C SER A 243 26.58 -19.18 -16.45
N ILE A 244 26.36 -19.71 -15.24
CA ILE A 244 25.01 -20.01 -14.75
C ILE A 244 24.32 -18.73 -14.29
N SER A 245 23.15 -18.45 -14.86
CA SER A 245 22.27 -17.32 -14.54
C SER A 245 20.89 -17.81 -14.10
N PHE A 246 20.85 -18.81 -13.22
CA PHE A 246 19.59 -19.38 -12.73
C PHE A 246 19.04 -18.51 -11.60
N GLU A 247 17.76 -18.16 -11.71
CA GLU A 247 17.03 -17.45 -10.67
C GLU A 247 16.79 -18.32 -9.43
N ASN A 248 16.41 -17.66 -8.33
CA ASN A 248 16.03 -18.37 -7.11
C ASN A 248 14.68 -19.09 -7.29
N ASN A 249 13.81 -18.62 -8.19
CA ASN A 249 12.54 -19.26 -8.51
C ASN A 249 12.14 -18.94 -9.96
N ASN A 250 11.33 -19.81 -10.57
CA ASN A 250 10.84 -19.64 -11.93
C ASN A 250 9.49 -18.93 -11.89
N LYS A 251 9.51 -17.60 -11.86
CA LYS A 251 8.32 -16.75 -11.87
C LYS A 251 8.37 -15.78 -13.03
N THR A 252 7.26 -15.64 -13.75
CA THR A 252 7.07 -14.62 -14.78
C THR A 252 7.48 -13.25 -14.24
N ASP A 253 8.18 -12.47 -15.06
CA ASP A 253 8.74 -11.16 -14.73
C ASP A 253 9.86 -11.11 -13.66
N TYR A 254 10.16 -12.21 -12.96
CA TYR A 254 11.26 -12.25 -12.00
C TYR A 254 12.59 -12.49 -12.72
N VAL A 255 13.17 -11.41 -13.24
CA VAL A 255 14.48 -11.37 -13.90
C VAL A 255 15.39 -10.41 -13.15
N THR A 256 16.48 -10.94 -12.60
CA THR A 256 17.37 -10.22 -11.69
C THR A 256 18.73 -9.93 -12.33
N GLU A 257 19.69 -9.46 -11.54
CA GLU A 257 21.03 -9.09 -11.98
C GLU A 257 21.82 -10.24 -12.64
N LYS A 258 21.40 -11.50 -12.43
CA LYS A 258 22.18 -12.71 -12.75
C LYS A 258 22.46 -12.85 -14.23
N VAL A 259 21.44 -12.69 -15.07
CA VAL A 259 21.59 -12.80 -16.53
C VAL A 259 22.37 -11.61 -17.09
N PHE A 260 22.11 -10.41 -16.58
CA PHE A 260 22.78 -9.18 -17.01
C PHE A 260 24.27 -9.20 -16.64
N THR A 261 24.63 -9.71 -15.46
CA THR A 261 26.02 -9.89 -15.04
C THR A 261 26.79 -10.79 -16.00
N SER A 262 26.17 -11.88 -16.47
CA SER A 262 26.77 -12.81 -17.43
C SER A 262 26.93 -12.19 -18.82
N LEU A 263 25.92 -11.46 -19.31
CA LEU A 263 26.03 -10.71 -20.57
C LEU A 263 27.15 -9.66 -20.50
N LEU A 264 27.24 -8.96 -19.38
CA LEU A 264 28.28 -7.97 -19.10
C LEU A 264 29.66 -8.58 -18.80
N SER A 265 29.76 -9.88 -18.53
CA SER A 265 31.07 -10.54 -18.40
C SER A 265 31.62 -11.04 -19.73
N GLY A 266 30.83 -11.00 -20.82
CA GLY A 266 31.20 -11.63 -22.09
C GLY A 266 31.23 -13.16 -22.02
N SER A 267 30.44 -13.75 -21.13
CA SER A 267 30.21 -15.20 -21.02
C SER A 267 28.79 -15.50 -21.50
N VAL A 268 28.55 -16.65 -22.15
CA VAL A 268 27.20 -17.02 -22.60
C VAL A 268 26.37 -17.44 -21.38
N PRO A 269 25.27 -16.74 -21.04
CA PRO A 269 24.42 -17.09 -19.91
C PRO A 269 23.64 -18.37 -20.17
N ILE A 270 23.65 -19.30 -19.21
CA ILE A 270 22.72 -20.42 -19.15
C ILE A 270 21.62 -20.03 -18.15
N TYR A 271 20.40 -19.83 -18.65
CA TYR A 271 19.31 -19.20 -17.90
C TYR A 271 18.20 -20.17 -17.52
N MET A 272 17.73 -20.05 -16.29
CA MET A 272 16.53 -20.68 -15.74
C MET A 272 15.82 -19.66 -14.87
N GLY A 273 14.54 -19.38 -15.10
CA GLY A 273 13.82 -18.36 -14.36
C GLY A 273 12.49 -18.02 -15.01
N ALA A 274 12.22 -16.72 -15.17
CA ALA A 274 11.04 -16.21 -15.86
C ALA A 274 10.81 -16.84 -17.25
N ASP A 275 9.57 -17.23 -17.52
CA ASP A 275 9.12 -17.82 -18.77
C ASP A 275 9.14 -16.83 -19.95
N ASN A 276 9.01 -15.54 -19.66
CA ASN A 276 9.05 -14.45 -20.63
C ASN A 276 10.45 -13.83 -20.81
N ILE A 277 11.54 -14.52 -20.45
CA ILE A 277 12.94 -14.00 -20.50
C ILE A 277 13.34 -13.41 -21.86
N ASP A 278 12.78 -13.90 -22.97
CA ASP A 278 13.09 -13.38 -24.32
C ASP A 278 12.72 -11.89 -24.49
N GLU A 279 11.87 -11.33 -23.62
CA GLU A 279 11.53 -9.90 -23.58
C GLU A 279 12.59 -9.04 -22.87
N TRP A 280 13.50 -9.67 -22.11
CA TRP A 280 14.42 -9.03 -21.19
C TRP A 280 15.87 -9.06 -21.66
N VAL A 281 16.17 -9.77 -22.74
CA VAL A 281 17.54 -9.92 -23.23
C VAL A 281 17.61 -9.74 -24.74
N PRO A 282 18.78 -9.39 -25.31
CA PRO A 282 18.98 -9.40 -26.75
C PRO A 282 18.72 -10.79 -27.36
N LYS A 283 18.13 -10.84 -28.56
CA LYS A 283 17.80 -12.10 -29.22
C LYS A 283 19.07 -12.94 -29.46
N GLY A 284 19.00 -14.24 -29.12
CA GLY A 284 20.12 -15.17 -29.31
C GLY A 284 21.29 -14.97 -28.34
N SER A 285 21.13 -14.18 -27.28
CA SER A 285 22.20 -13.89 -26.32
C SER A 285 22.34 -14.90 -25.18
N ILE A 286 21.38 -15.83 -25.01
CA ILE A 286 21.32 -16.77 -23.88
C ILE A 286 20.99 -18.19 -24.33
N ILE A 287 21.28 -19.16 -23.45
CA ILE A 287 20.83 -20.56 -23.55
C ILE A 287 19.78 -20.79 -22.47
N LYS A 288 18.53 -21.08 -22.83
CA LYS A 288 17.44 -21.30 -21.86
C LYS A 288 17.32 -22.77 -21.52
N THR A 289 17.21 -23.11 -20.24
CA THR A 289 16.97 -24.50 -19.82
C THR A 289 15.62 -25.03 -20.32
N SER A 290 14.64 -24.16 -20.55
CA SER A 290 13.30 -24.49 -21.05
C SER A 290 13.28 -25.00 -22.49
N ASP A 291 14.34 -24.75 -23.27
CA ASP A 291 14.43 -25.20 -24.66
C ASP A 291 14.85 -26.67 -24.77
N PHE A 292 15.18 -27.31 -23.63
CA PHE A 292 15.68 -28.68 -23.55
C PHE A 292 14.73 -29.56 -22.72
N LYS A 293 14.54 -30.81 -23.15
CA LYS A 293 13.66 -31.77 -22.45
C LYS A 293 14.26 -32.26 -21.13
N SER A 294 15.58 -32.18 -20.98
CA SER A 294 16.31 -32.67 -19.80
C SER A 294 17.63 -31.93 -19.59
N PRO A 295 18.21 -31.97 -18.37
CA PRO A 295 19.57 -31.48 -18.13
C PRO A 295 20.62 -32.14 -19.03
N THR A 296 20.42 -33.42 -19.38
CA THR A 296 21.30 -34.16 -20.29
C THR A 296 21.32 -33.56 -21.69
N ASP A 297 20.15 -33.19 -22.22
CA ASP A 297 20.05 -32.58 -23.56
C ASP A 297 20.73 -31.20 -23.59
N LEU A 298 20.56 -30.41 -22.53
CA LEU A 298 21.30 -29.15 -22.36
C LEU A 298 22.81 -29.40 -22.33
N VAL A 299 23.29 -30.36 -21.53
CA VAL A 299 24.72 -30.69 -21.45
C VAL A 299 25.28 -31.14 -22.79
N ASN A 300 24.52 -31.92 -23.58
CA ASN A 300 24.94 -32.32 -24.92
C ASN A 300 25.10 -31.11 -25.85
N HIS A 301 24.18 -30.14 -25.79
CA HIS A 301 24.31 -28.88 -26.52
C HIS A 301 25.54 -28.08 -26.09
N LEU A 302 25.80 -27.97 -24.78
CA LEU A 302 26.99 -27.29 -24.27
C LEU A 302 28.29 -27.97 -24.73
N LYS A 303 28.35 -29.30 -24.75
CA LYS A 303 29.51 -30.05 -25.30
C LYS A 303 29.70 -29.81 -26.80
N TYR A 304 28.61 -29.69 -27.56
CA TYR A 304 28.68 -29.31 -28.97
C TYR A 304 29.28 -27.91 -29.12
N LEU A 305 28.82 -26.92 -28.34
CA LEU A 305 29.35 -25.56 -28.39
C LEU A 305 30.83 -25.46 -27.93
N ILE A 306 31.25 -26.28 -26.97
CA ILE A 306 32.66 -26.37 -26.55
C ILE A 306 33.55 -26.86 -27.71
N SER A 307 33.06 -27.83 -28.50
CA SER A 307 33.81 -28.39 -29.63
C SER A 307 33.65 -27.60 -30.93
N ASN A 308 32.64 -26.73 -31.03
CA ASN A 308 32.37 -25.90 -32.20
C ASN A 308 32.39 -24.40 -31.84
N HIS A 309 33.58 -23.80 -31.96
CA HIS A 309 33.78 -22.38 -31.65
C HIS A 309 32.92 -21.45 -32.52
N THR A 310 32.70 -21.78 -33.80
CA THR A 310 31.86 -20.97 -34.68
C THR A 310 30.43 -20.89 -34.14
N ALA A 311 29.84 -22.02 -33.77
CA ALA A 311 28.49 -22.05 -33.19
C ALA A 311 28.43 -21.35 -31.82
N TYR A 312 29.47 -21.44 -31.01
CA TYR A 312 29.56 -20.68 -29.77
C TYR A 312 29.63 -19.16 -30.02
N GLU A 313 30.40 -18.73 -31.02
CA GLU A 313 30.58 -17.31 -31.35
C GLU A 313 29.30 -16.65 -31.90
N GLU A 314 28.37 -17.44 -32.46
CA GLU A 314 27.04 -16.96 -32.88
C GLU A 314 26.24 -16.32 -31.72
N TYR A 315 26.45 -16.76 -30.47
CA TYR A 315 25.81 -16.17 -29.28
C TYR A 315 26.25 -14.74 -28.97
N PHE A 316 27.24 -14.19 -29.69
CA PHE A 316 27.67 -12.79 -29.55
C PHE A 316 27.25 -11.90 -30.73
N GLN A 317 26.57 -12.44 -31.74
CA GLN A 317 26.09 -11.66 -32.90
C GLN A 317 25.20 -10.48 -32.47
N TRP A 318 24.41 -10.63 -31.40
CA TRP A 318 23.56 -9.55 -30.88
C TRP A 318 24.32 -8.28 -30.51
N LYS A 319 25.65 -8.35 -30.26
CA LYS A 319 26.46 -7.17 -29.95
C LYS A 319 26.59 -6.19 -31.11
N THR A 320 26.38 -6.64 -32.35
CA THR A 320 26.40 -5.78 -33.54
C THR A 320 25.00 -5.36 -34.00
N GLU A 321 23.95 -5.93 -33.41
CA GLU A 321 22.56 -5.68 -33.79
C GLU A 321 21.91 -4.57 -32.94
N PRO A 322 20.86 -3.90 -33.42
CA PRO A 322 20.04 -3.02 -32.59
C PRO A 322 19.47 -3.76 -31.37
N PHE A 323 19.36 -3.08 -30.24
CA PHE A 323 18.70 -3.66 -29.07
C PHE A 323 17.20 -3.84 -29.33
N PRO A 324 16.58 -4.96 -28.88
CA PRO A 324 15.12 -5.08 -28.90
C PRO A 324 14.44 -3.97 -28.09
N GLU A 325 13.32 -3.45 -28.58
CA GLU A 325 12.57 -2.37 -27.92
C GLU A 325 12.20 -2.72 -26.48
N LYS A 326 11.72 -3.94 -26.24
CA LYS A 326 11.40 -4.43 -24.89
C LYS A 326 12.62 -4.41 -23.97
N PHE A 327 13.80 -4.78 -24.46
CA PHE A 327 15.03 -4.75 -23.64
C PHE A 327 15.37 -3.31 -23.22
N ILE A 328 15.26 -2.34 -24.14
CA ILE A 328 15.45 -0.91 -23.86
C ILE A 328 14.41 -0.44 -22.83
N GLU A 329 13.15 -0.81 -23.00
CA GLU A 329 12.07 -0.49 -22.07
C GLU A 329 12.37 -1.03 -20.66
N LYS A 330 12.79 -2.30 -20.53
CA LYS A 330 13.15 -2.88 -19.22
C LYS A 330 14.35 -2.17 -18.62
N HIS A 331 15.36 -1.81 -19.43
CA HIS A 331 16.54 -1.07 -18.95
C HIS A 331 16.19 0.31 -18.40
N ASN A 332 15.35 1.06 -19.11
CA ASN A 332 14.85 2.37 -18.65
C ASN A 332 14.02 2.28 -17.35
N LYS A 333 13.44 1.11 -17.07
CA LYS A 333 12.70 0.83 -15.83
C LYS A 333 13.58 0.31 -14.69
N CYS A 334 14.90 0.24 -14.88
CA CYS A 334 15.81 -0.24 -13.85
C CYS A 334 15.67 0.56 -12.57
N LEU A 335 15.52 -0.18 -11.47
CA LEU A 335 15.37 0.33 -10.12
C LEU A 335 16.48 1.33 -9.73
N PHE A 336 17.72 1.06 -10.13
CA PHE A 336 18.91 1.83 -9.75
C PHE A 336 19.09 3.12 -10.54
N TYR A 337 18.43 3.26 -11.69
CA TYR A 337 18.56 4.46 -12.52
C TYR A 337 17.42 5.44 -12.28
N ASN A 338 16.18 4.97 -12.41
CA ASN A 338 15.01 5.85 -12.43
C ASN A 338 13.84 5.33 -11.56
N GLY A 339 14.08 4.30 -10.73
CA GLY A 339 13.03 3.68 -9.92
C GLY A 339 12.39 4.64 -8.91
N ASP A 340 13.21 5.42 -8.21
CA ASP A 340 12.80 6.48 -7.28
C ASP A 340 11.98 7.55 -8.01
N CYS A 341 12.55 8.17 -9.04
CA CYS A 341 11.85 9.24 -9.74
C CYS A 341 10.53 8.76 -10.35
N ARG A 342 10.46 7.55 -10.92
CA ARG A 342 9.19 7.01 -11.45
C ARG A 342 8.13 6.78 -10.38
N ILE A 343 8.54 6.33 -9.19
CA ILE A 343 7.63 6.20 -8.04
C ILE A 343 7.16 7.60 -7.62
N CYS A 344 8.09 8.54 -7.48
CA CYS A 344 7.77 9.91 -7.10
C CYS A 344 6.84 10.62 -8.10
N GLU A 345 7.13 10.54 -9.40
CA GLU A 345 6.28 11.10 -10.47
C GLU A 345 4.87 10.52 -10.42
N TYR A 346 4.75 9.22 -10.14
CA TYR A 346 3.46 8.57 -9.98
C TYR A 346 2.69 9.13 -8.78
N ILE A 347 3.33 9.23 -7.62
CA ILE A 347 2.70 9.79 -6.41
C ILE A 347 2.35 11.26 -6.60
N HIS A 348 3.27 12.06 -7.12
CA HIS A 348 3.04 13.47 -7.44
C HIS A 348 1.82 13.65 -8.36
N LYS A 349 1.70 12.83 -9.41
CA LYS A 349 0.53 12.83 -10.27
C LYS A 349 -0.75 12.50 -9.49
N ARG A 350 -0.75 11.47 -8.65
CA ARG A 350 -1.92 11.08 -7.85
C ARG A 350 -2.36 12.15 -6.87
N VAL A 351 -1.41 12.74 -6.14
CA VAL A 351 -1.64 13.86 -5.22
C VAL A 351 -2.21 15.07 -5.98
N THR A 352 -1.63 15.41 -7.13
CA THR A 352 -2.09 16.52 -7.97
C THR A 352 -3.50 16.30 -8.51
N GLU A 353 -3.79 15.11 -9.03
CA GLU A 353 -5.12 14.74 -9.52
C GLU A 353 -6.18 14.82 -8.42
N TYR A 354 -5.84 14.31 -7.23
CA TYR A 354 -6.71 14.41 -6.06
C TYR A 354 -7.00 15.88 -5.71
N ASN A 355 -5.96 16.70 -5.60
CA ASN A 355 -6.09 18.12 -5.26
C ASN A 355 -6.92 18.90 -6.30
N ASN A 356 -6.86 18.51 -7.57
CA ASN A 356 -7.59 19.16 -8.66
C ASN A 356 -9.04 18.68 -8.83
N SER A 357 -9.35 17.45 -8.43
CA SER A 357 -10.66 16.82 -8.66
C SER A 357 -11.59 16.87 -7.45
N ALA A 358 -11.06 17.12 -6.25
CA ALA A 358 -11.88 17.35 -5.08
C ALA A 358 -12.74 18.61 -5.28
N PRO A 359 -14.09 18.50 -5.27
CA PRO A 359 -14.95 19.68 -5.36
C PRO A 359 -14.56 20.71 -4.31
N ALA A 360 -14.62 22.00 -4.63
CA ALA A 360 -14.39 23.07 -3.66
C ALA A 360 -15.35 22.89 -2.47
N GLY A 361 -14.84 22.33 -1.37
CA GLY A 361 -15.63 21.95 -0.21
C GLY A 361 -15.71 20.47 0.09
N HIS A 362 -15.23 19.52 -0.72
CA HIS A 362 -14.98 18.15 -0.26
C HIS A 362 -13.82 18.12 0.73
N ARG A 363 -13.76 17.12 1.62
CA ARG A 363 -12.64 16.96 2.54
C ARG A 363 -11.37 16.71 1.71
N LEU A 364 -10.59 17.77 1.46
CA LEU A 364 -9.35 17.78 0.67
C LEU A 364 -8.22 16.96 1.28
N LEU A 365 -8.45 16.43 2.47
CA LEU A 365 -7.59 15.62 3.30
C LEU A 365 -8.59 14.73 4.08
N PHE A 366 -8.73 13.43 3.78
CA PHE A 366 -9.17 12.37 4.74
C PHE A 366 -8.74 12.73 6.20
N GLY A 367 -9.32 12.28 7.32
CA GLY A 367 -8.78 12.69 8.65
C GLY A 367 -8.60 14.20 8.96
N GLU A 368 -8.16 14.50 10.18
CA GLU A 368 -8.45 15.78 10.84
C GLU A 368 -7.61 16.93 10.25
N PRO A 369 -8.13 18.17 10.16
CA PRO A 369 -7.35 19.28 9.64
C PRO A 369 -6.05 19.46 10.45
N GLU A 370 -4.99 19.99 9.80
CA GLU A 370 -3.62 20.00 10.35
C GLU A 370 -3.53 20.55 11.80
N ASN A 371 -4.43 21.46 12.15
CA ASN A 371 -4.54 22.11 13.46
C ASN A 371 -5.11 21.23 14.59
N VAL A 372 -5.54 19.99 14.32
CA VAL A 372 -6.09 19.06 15.32
C VAL A 372 -5.42 17.67 15.33
N LYS A 373 -4.35 17.46 14.56
CA LYS A 373 -3.62 16.18 14.49
C LYS A 373 -3.13 15.60 15.85
N GLY A 374 -3.04 16.41 16.92
CA GLY A 374 -2.64 15.98 18.26
C GLY A 374 -3.75 15.87 19.31
N GLN A 375 -4.98 16.29 18.99
CA GLN A 375 -6.13 16.31 19.90
C GLN A 375 -7.39 16.02 19.10
N LYS A 376 -8.17 15.00 19.48
CA LYS A 376 -9.49 14.80 18.87
C LYS A 376 -10.44 15.85 19.39
N ARG A 377 -11.27 16.42 18.53
CA ARG A 377 -12.30 17.35 18.96
C ARG A 377 -13.67 16.70 18.83
N LEU A 378 -14.43 16.84 19.90
CA LEU A 378 -15.78 16.31 20.01
C LEU A 378 -16.74 17.46 20.27
N ILE A 379 -18.03 17.17 20.14
CA ILE A 379 -19.07 18.05 20.67
C ILE A 379 -19.56 17.55 22.02
N ILE A 380 -19.94 18.50 22.86
CA ILE A 380 -20.64 18.30 24.12
C ILE A 380 -22.00 18.95 23.98
N LEU A 381 -23.05 18.19 24.30
CA LEU A 381 -24.40 18.68 24.52
C LEU A 381 -24.57 18.91 26.04
N PRO A 382 -24.34 20.13 26.56
CA PRO A 382 -24.34 20.40 27.99
C PRO A 382 -25.74 20.42 28.64
N GLN A 383 -26.80 20.68 27.87
CA GLN A 383 -28.15 20.91 28.35
C GLN A 383 -29.14 19.98 27.66
N ASP A 384 -30.28 19.69 28.31
CA ASP A 384 -31.33 18.83 27.72
C ASP A 384 -31.97 19.48 26.48
N THR A 385 -31.81 20.79 26.31
CA THR A 385 -32.30 21.56 25.16
C THR A 385 -31.25 21.80 24.06
N SER A 386 -30.01 21.33 24.28
CA SER A 386 -28.92 21.36 23.29
C SER A 386 -29.38 20.66 22.02
N CYS A 387 -29.09 21.24 20.86
CA CYS A 387 -29.67 20.75 19.63
C CYS A 387 -28.74 20.96 18.44
N LEU A 388 -28.53 19.89 17.67
CA LEU A 388 -27.89 19.91 16.37
C LEU A 388 -28.87 19.39 15.33
N ILE A 389 -29.02 20.10 14.22
CA ILE A 389 -29.92 19.78 13.12
C ILE A 389 -29.12 19.71 11.83
N ILE A 390 -29.11 18.55 11.20
CA ILE A 390 -28.60 18.33 9.86
C ILE A 390 -29.77 18.53 8.90
N LEU A 391 -29.72 19.60 8.11
CA LEU A 391 -30.81 19.96 7.21
C LEU A 391 -30.82 19.08 5.95
N GLN A 392 -32.00 18.58 5.60
CA GLN A 392 -32.22 17.92 4.32
C GLN A 392 -32.26 18.94 3.17
N ASN A 393 -31.80 18.53 1.99
CA ASN A 393 -32.02 19.22 0.72
C ASN A 393 -32.32 18.20 -0.39
N ASP A 394 -32.72 18.70 -1.58
CA ASP A 394 -33.13 17.85 -2.71
C ASP A 394 -32.02 16.97 -3.28
N THR A 395 -30.75 17.24 -2.95
CA THR A 395 -29.60 16.47 -3.45
C THR A 395 -29.24 15.29 -2.55
N ILE A 396 -29.72 15.28 -1.31
CA ILE A 396 -29.49 14.20 -0.34
C ILE A 396 -30.58 13.14 -0.54
N PRO A 397 -30.22 11.87 -0.85
CA PRO A 397 -31.19 10.79 -0.91
C PRO A 397 -31.96 10.67 0.40
N ALA A 398 -33.26 10.39 0.31
CA ALA A 398 -34.06 10.06 1.49
C ALA A 398 -33.54 8.77 2.15
N ILE A 399 -33.72 8.68 3.47
CA ILE A 399 -33.49 7.45 4.24
C ILE A 399 -34.72 6.54 4.03
N SER A 400 -34.84 5.96 2.84
CA SER A 400 -35.92 5.03 2.48
C SER A 400 -35.44 3.58 2.61
N GLY A 401 -36.22 2.74 3.30
CA GLY A 401 -35.84 1.34 3.53
C GLY A 401 -34.71 1.16 4.55
N TYR A 402 -33.65 0.44 4.17
CA TYR A 402 -32.60 -0.03 5.08
C TYR A 402 -31.52 1.02 5.32
N PHE A 403 -30.95 1.06 6.52
CA PHE A 403 -29.92 2.03 6.86
C PHE A 403 -29.02 1.55 7.99
N THR A 404 -27.91 2.27 8.18
CA THR A 404 -27.02 2.10 9.32
C THR A 404 -26.73 3.45 9.95
N ILE A 405 -26.80 3.53 11.28
CA ILE A 405 -26.40 4.70 12.08
C ILE A 405 -25.29 4.25 13.02
N LEU A 406 -24.16 4.96 13.01
CA LEU A 406 -23.02 4.74 13.89
C LEU A 406 -22.65 6.06 14.59
N MET A 407 -22.26 5.99 15.86
CA MET A 407 -21.68 7.14 16.57
C MET A 407 -20.92 6.70 17.82
N TRP A 408 -19.99 7.52 18.29
CA TRP A 408 -19.41 7.45 19.62
C TRP A 408 -20.17 8.34 20.59
N LEU A 409 -20.41 7.85 21.80
CA LEU A 409 -21.08 8.61 22.87
C LEU A 409 -20.46 8.35 24.24
N GLU A 410 -20.40 9.41 25.06
CA GLU A 410 -20.04 9.39 26.47
C GLU A 410 -21.06 10.25 27.24
N PRO A 411 -22.12 9.65 27.81
CA PRO A 411 -23.13 10.41 28.53
C PRO A 411 -22.53 11.06 29.78
N ILE A 412 -22.92 12.30 30.07
CA ILE A 412 -22.50 12.98 31.31
C ILE A 412 -23.49 12.66 32.43
N GLU A 413 -24.77 12.74 32.10
CA GLU A 413 -25.90 12.48 33.00
C GLU A 413 -26.99 11.79 32.18
N LEU A 414 -27.72 10.87 32.81
CA LEU A 414 -28.79 10.13 32.16
C LEU A 414 -30.08 10.41 32.93
N GLU A 415 -31.02 11.06 32.24
CA GLU A 415 -32.39 11.21 32.70
C GLU A 415 -33.28 10.14 32.09
N PHE A 416 -34.46 9.92 32.68
CA PHE A 416 -35.42 8.97 32.16
C PHE A 416 -35.80 9.32 30.72
N ASP A 417 -35.43 8.41 29.80
CA ASP A 417 -35.79 8.46 28.38
C ASP A 417 -35.22 9.66 27.61
N SER A 418 -33.91 9.86 27.72
CA SER A 418 -33.20 10.98 27.08
C SER A 418 -33.15 10.82 25.56
N LYS A 419 -33.75 11.74 24.79
CA LYS A 419 -33.76 11.68 23.31
C LYS A 419 -32.37 12.00 22.75
N LEU A 420 -31.75 11.02 22.11
CA LEU A 420 -30.41 11.15 21.51
C LEU A 420 -30.49 11.65 20.07
N LEU A 421 -31.22 10.96 19.20
CA LEU A 421 -31.28 11.28 17.77
C LEU A 421 -32.70 11.06 17.24
N SER A 422 -33.16 11.91 16.32
CA SER A 422 -34.37 11.65 15.56
C SER A 422 -34.23 11.94 14.07
N ILE A 423 -35.02 11.24 13.26
CA ILE A 423 -35.02 11.32 11.80
C ILE A 423 -36.46 11.49 11.31
N GLY A 424 -36.66 12.38 10.33
CA GLY A 424 -37.94 12.53 9.64
C GLY A 424 -39.05 13.03 10.56
N ASP A 425 -38.78 14.06 11.35
CA ASP A 425 -39.68 14.60 12.39
C ASP A 425 -40.21 13.53 13.34
N ASP A 426 -39.28 12.86 14.03
CA ASP A 426 -39.57 11.86 15.05
C ASP A 426 -40.26 10.58 14.53
N GLN A 427 -40.21 10.33 13.21
CA GLN A 427 -40.60 9.04 12.63
C GLN A 427 -39.68 7.89 13.06
N VAL A 428 -38.40 8.20 13.29
CA VAL A 428 -37.44 7.33 13.97
C VAL A 428 -36.83 8.10 15.13
N ILE A 429 -36.79 7.47 16.31
CA ILE A 429 -36.23 8.03 17.53
C ILE A 429 -35.22 7.05 18.11
N ILE A 430 -34.04 7.55 18.44
CA ILE A 430 -33.05 6.86 19.26
C ILE A 430 -32.99 7.61 20.59
N SER A 431 -33.11 6.87 21.68
CA SER A 431 -33.16 7.39 23.06
C SER A 431 -32.29 6.55 23.98
N ILE A 432 -31.88 7.10 25.11
CA ILE A 432 -31.32 6.34 26.23
C ILE A 432 -32.44 6.13 27.24
N HIS A 433 -32.92 4.89 27.32
CA HIS A 433 -34.06 4.50 28.14
C HIS A 433 -33.60 3.79 29.40
N SER A 434 -34.09 4.24 30.55
CA SER A 434 -33.81 3.62 31.85
C SER A 434 -34.77 2.49 32.13
N GLU A 435 -34.24 1.28 32.28
CA GLU A 435 -34.98 0.08 32.68
C GLU A 435 -34.44 -0.38 34.03
N TRP A 436 -35.26 -0.23 35.08
CA TRP A 436 -34.89 -0.40 36.49
C TRP A 436 -33.80 0.57 36.98
N SER A 437 -32.54 0.14 36.92
CA SER A 437 -31.36 0.85 37.45
C SER A 437 -30.22 0.87 36.44
N ARG A 438 -30.53 0.58 35.17
CA ARG A 438 -29.59 0.53 34.06
C ARG A 438 -30.20 1.24 32.86
N ASP A 439 -29.33 1.84 32.07
CA ASP A 439 -29.71 2.63 30.92
C ASP A 439 -29.30 1.90 29.64
N TYR A 440 -30.16 1.91 28.64
CA TYR A 440 -29.97 1.16 27.40
C TYR A 440 -30.31 2.02 26.19
N ILE A 441 -29.72 1.68 25.04
CA ILE A 441 -30.09 2.33 23.78
C ILE A 441 -31.44 1.78 23.34
N ARG A 442 -32.38 2.68 23.07
CA ARG A 442 -33.71 2.35 22.58
C ARG A 442 -33.92 2.96 21.20
N TYR A 443 -34.29 2.11 20.24
CA TYR A 443 -34.70 2.51 18.91
C TYR A 443 -36.22 2.36 18.77
N CYS A 444 -36.89 3.43 18.38
CA CYS A 444 -38.33 3.45 18.14
C CYS A 444 -38.65 3.97 16.75
N TRP A 445 -39.74 3.48 16.16
CA TRP A 445 -40.30 4.04 14.93
C TRP A 445 -41.84 4.05 14.95
N GLY A 446 -42.44 4.93 14.13
CA GLY A 446 -43.90 5.13 14.03
C GLY A 446 -44.37 6.48 14.61
N THR A 447 -45.61 6.89 14.29
CA THR A 447 -46.15 8.19 14.71
C THR A 447 -46.35 8.20 16.23
N SER A 448 -45.43 8.80 16.97
CA SER A 448 -45.34 8.80 18.45
C SER A 448 -44.63 7.58 19.09
N GLY A 449 -43.82 6.81 18.35
CA GLY A 449 -42.98 5.73 18.92
C GLY A 449 -43.70 4.41 19.22
N GLU A 450 -44.58 3.97 18.32
CA GLU A 450 -45.44 2.78 18.52
C GLU A 450 -44.70 1.43 18.55
N GLN A 451 -43.49 1.34 18.00
CA GLN A 451 -42.66 0.14 18.02
C GLN A 451 -41.26 0.48 18.52
N CYS A 452 -40.88 -0.05 19.68
CA CYS A 452 -39.59 0.22 20.33
C CYS A 452 -38.83 -1.08 20.61
N PHE A 453 -37.51 -1.02 20.45
CA PHE A 453 -36.56 -2.11 20.72
C PHE A 453 -35.40 -1.60 21.56
N LEU A 454 -34.86 -2.44 22.43
CA LEU A 454 -33.85 -2.07 23.42
C LEU A 454 -32.54 -2.83 23.17
N SER A 455 -31.40 -2.20 23.41
CA SER A 455 -30.13 -2.91 23.53
C SER A 455 -30.10 -3.77 24.80
N GLU A 456 -29.21 -4.76 24.84
CA GLU A 456 -28.97 -5.60 26.02
C GLU A 456 -27.71 -5.18 26.81
N ILE A 457 -26.78 -4.46 26.16
CA ILE A 457 -25.60 -3.90 26.82
C ILE A 457 -25.94 -2.53 27.41
N PRO A 458 -25.69 -2.32 28.72
CA PRO A 458 -26.00 -1.05 29.38
C PRO A 458 -25.00 0.05 29.01
N ILE A 459 -25.51 1.28 29.00
CA ILE A 459 -24.76 2.52 28.85
C ILE A 459 -24.49 3.09 30.25
N ILE A 460 -23.25 3.51 30.48
CA ILE A 460 -22.80 3.99 31.79
C ILE A 460 -22.31 5.44 31.62
N PRO A 461 -22.79 6.41 32.43
CA PRO A 461 -22.27 7.77 32.40
C PRO A 461 -20.75 7.81 32.59
N GLY A 462 -20.07 8.67 31.83
CA GLY A 462 -18.62 8.85 31.82
C GLY A 462 -17.84 7.74 31.08
N GLN A 463 -18.51 6.82 30.39
CA GLN A 463 -17.86 5.79 29.58
C GLN A 463 -18.14 6.00 28.09
N TRP A 464 -17.08 5.97 27.27
CA TRP A 464 -17.22 5.92 25.82
C TRP A 464 -17.78 4.59 25.37
N LYS A 465 -18.83 4.66 24.55
CA LYS A 465 -19.38 3.52 23.82
C LYS A 465 -19.55 3.91 22.36
N HIS A 466 -19.18 3.01 21.45
CA HIS A 466 -19.58 3.12 20.06
C HIS A 466 -20.89 2.37 19.86
N ILE A 467 -21.92 3.07 19.41
CA ILE A 467 -23.24 2.50 19.18
C ILE A 467 -23.48 2.41 17.68
N GLY A 468 -23.91 1.23 17.23
CA GLY A 468 -24.37 0.97 15.88
C GLY A 468 -25.79 0.44 15.87
N ILE A 469 -26.63 0.98 15.00
CA ILE A 469 -27.99 0.48 14.75
C ILE A 469 -28.12 0.21 13.26
N VAL A 470 -28.41 -1.04 12.90
CA VAL A 470 -28.54 -1.50 11.52
C VAL A 470 -29.98 -1.98 11.31
N ALA A 471 -30.69 -1.32 10.39
CA ALA A 471 -31.99 -1.76 9.90
C ALA A 471 -31.79 -2.46 8.56
N GLN A 472 -32.12 -3.75 8.47
CA GLN A 472 -31.87 -4.58 7.29
C GLN A 472 -33.12 -5.39 6.87
N PRO A 473 -33.17 -5.92 5.63
CA PRO A 473 -34.28 -6.76 5.20
C PRO A 473 -34.43 -8.00 6.08
N GLY A 474 -35.68 -8.34 6.41
CA GLY A 474 -36.01 -9.63 7.01
C GLY A 474 -36.11 -10.75 5.98
N ASP A 475 -36.13 -12.00 6.48
CA ASP A 475 -36.24 -13.20 5.65
C ASP A 475 -37.61 -13.29 4.92
N ILE A 476 -38.60 -12.54 5.38
CA ILE A 476 -39.96 -12.50 4.84
C ILE A 476 -40.20 -11.12 4.21
N PRO A 477 -40.76 -11.04 2.98
CA PRO A 477 -41.13 -9.77 2.37
C PRO A 477 -42.03 -8.92 3.28
N GLY A 478 -41.70 -7.64 3.43
CA GLY A 478 -42.43 -6.72 4.33
C GLY A 478 -42.02 -6.84 5.80
N THR A 479 -40.92 -7.53 6.11
CA THR A 479 -40.31 -7.55 7.46
C THR A 479 -38.92 -6.95 7.46
N GLU A 480 -38.49 -6.47 8.62
CA GLU A 480 -37.19 -5.89 8.88
C GLU A 480 -36.53 -6.56 10.09
N VAL A 481 -35.21 -6.50 10.13
CA VAL A 481 -34.41 -6.87 11.30
C VAL A 481 -33.67 -5.63 11.76
N ILE A 482 -33.88 -5.24 13.02
CA ILE A 482 -33.14 -4.18 13.68
C ILE A 482 -32.08 -4.83 14.55
N THR A 483 -30.82 -4.52 14.29
CA THR A 483 -29.68 -5.07 15.04
C THR A 483 -28.90 -3.94 15.71
N PHE A 484 -28.67 -4.10 17.00
CA PHE A 484 -27.84 -3.23 17.81
C PHE A 484 -26.41 -3.77 17.87
N TYR A 485 -25.46 -2.85 17.86
CA TYR A 485 -24.04 -3.12 18.04
C TYR A 485 -23.48 -2.17 19.09
N THR A 486 -22.72 -2.71 20.03
CA THR A 486 -22.01 -1.93 21.04
C THR A 486 -20.53 -2.26 20.95
N ASN A 487 -19.69 -1.22 20.83
CA ASN A 487 -18.25 -1.32 20.57
C ASN A 487 -17.94 -2.25 19.38
N GLY A 488 -18.77 -2.16 18.32
CA GLY A 488 -18.58 -2.90 17.08
C GLY A 488 -18.87 -4.39 17.18
N ASN A 489 -19.35 -4.86 18.33
CA ASN A 489 -19.78 -6.23 18.56
C ASN A 489 -21.30 -6.31 18.57
N PHE A 490 -21.84 -7.48 18.21
CA PHE A 490 -23.27 -7.75 18.28
C PHE A 490 -23.78 -7.53 19.72
N ASP A 491 -24.90 -6.83 19.85
CA ASP A 491 -25.57 -6.56 21.12
C ASP A 491 -26.90 -7.32 21.18
N SER A 492 -27.90 -6.88 20.42
CA SER A 492 -29.22 -7.52 20.35
C SER A 492 -29.85 -7.37 18.96
N SER A 493 -30.91 -8.14 18.67
CA SER A 493 -31.58 -8.10 17.37
C SER A 493 -33.06 -8.46 17.47
N TYR A 494 -33.89 -7.76 16.69
CA TYR A 494 -35.34 -7.90 16.70
C TYR A 494 -35.91 -7.97 15.29
N LYS A 495 -36.80 -8.93 15.04
CA LYS A 495 -37.58 -9.00 13.80
C LYS A 495 -38.89 -8.22 13.98
N THR A 496 -39.21 -7.35 13.04
CA THR A 496 -40.42 -6.53 13.06
C THR A 496 -41.01 -6.38 11.66
N VAL A 497 -42.22 -5.82 11.57
CA VAL A 497 -42.79 -5.38 10.28
C VAL A 497 -41.96 -4.24 9.72
N ALA A 498 -41.80 -4.19 8.40
CA ALA A 498 -41.03 -3.13 7.76
C ALA A 498 -41.69 -1.77 8.00
N LYS A 499 -40.89 -0.79 8.43
CA LYS A 499 -41.38 0.58 8.60
C LYS A 499 -41.70 1.23 7.24
N PRO A 500 -42.65 2.19 7.20
CA PRO A 500 -42.88 3.02 6.01
C PRO A 500 -41.62 3.80 5.59
N ASP A 501 -41.57 4.23 4.33
CA ASP A 501 -40.51 5.12 3.86
C ASP A 501 -40.50 6.42 4.66
N ILE A 502 -39.33 6.75 5.21
CA ILE A 502 -39.14 7.94 6.04
C ILE A 502 -38.94 9.11 5.09
N ALA A 503 -39.90 10.03 5.07
CA ALA A 503 -39.73 11.31 4.38
C ALA A 503 -38.69 12.12 5.17
N SER A 504 -37.43 12.09 4.73
CA SER A 504 -36.35 12.76 5.47
C SER A 504 -36.61 14.26 5.50
N THR A 505 -37.00 14.79 6.65
CA THR A 505 -37.05 16.23 6.95
C THR A 505 -35.80 16.71 7.69
N GLY A 506 -34.74 15.89 7.70
CA GLY A 506 -33.47 16.13 8.37
C GLY A 506 -33.21 15.18 9.54
N VAL A 507 -32.01 15.30 10.12
CA VAL A 507 -31.56 14.53 11.29
C VAL A 507 -31.33 15.48 12.45
N LYS A 508 -31.86 15.17 13.62
CA LYS A 508 -31.75 15.99 14.83
C LYS A 508 -31.01 15.20 15.91
N LEU A 509 -30.04 15.81 16.59
CA LEU A 509 -29.29 15.24 17.70
C LEU A 509 -29.51 16.10 18.96
N GLY A 510 -30.00 15.49 20.04
CA GLY A 510 -30.30 16.12 21.33
C GLY A 510 -31.52 17.05 21.37
N CYS A 511 -32.15 17.36 20.23
CA CYS A 511 -33.18 18.39 20.10
C CYS A 511 -34.54 18.06 20.77
N ASP A 512 -34.59 17.99 22.10
CA ASP A 512 -35.81 17.74 22.88
C ASP A 512 -35.90 18.64 24.12
N THR A 513 -36.97 18.49 24.90
CA THR A 513 -37.07 19.00 26.27
C THR A 513 -36.34 18.11 27.29
N HIS A 514 -36.21 16.82 26.98
CA HIS A 514 -35.43 15.82 27.72
C HIS A 514 -34.37 15.22 26.77
N GLY A 515 -33.52 16.07 26.21
CA GLY A 515 -32.51 15.69 25.23
C GLY A 515 -31.28 15.05 25.85
N TYR A 516 -30.49 14.36 25.03
CA TYR A 516 -29.23 13.75 25.47
C TYR A 516 -28.22 14.79 25.97
N ARG A 517 -27.67 14.54 27.17
CA ARG A 517 -26.56 15.29 27.75
C ARG A 517 -25.29 14.45 27.81
N GLY A 518 -24.30 14.85 27.01
CA GLY A 518 -23.05 14.12 26.94
C GLY A 518 -22.17 14.53 25.78
N LYS A 519 -21.08 13.79 25.62
CA LYS A 519 -20.15 13.95 24.50
C LYS A 519 -20.58 13.03 23.35
N VAL A 520 -20.36 13.49 22.12
CA VAL A 520 -20.64 12.75 20.88
C VAL A 520 -19.49 12.94 19.91
N ASP A 521 -19.12 11.85 19.21
CA ASP A 521 -18.13 11.87 18.13
C ASP A 521 -18.52 10.95 16.95
N ASP A 522 -17.98 11.22 15.74
CA ASP A 522 -18.11 10.45 14.50
C ASP A 522 -19.55 9.94 14.16
N LEU A 523 -20.55 10.83 14.15
CA LEU A 523 -21.91 10.48 13.70
C LEU A 523 -21.89 10.14 12.20
N THR A 524 -22.24 8.90 11.87
CA THR A 524 -22.19 8.36 10.51
C THR A 524 -23.51 7.70 10.15
N ILE A 525 -24.08 8.04 8.98
CA ILE A 525 -25.36 7.50 8.51
C ILE A 525 -25.22 6.98 7.07
N PHE A 526 -25.51 5.70 6.86
CA PHE A 526 -25.56 5.06 5.54
C PHE A 526 -27.00 4.72 5.14
N ASN A 527 -27.32 4.80 3.86
CA ASN A 527 -28.61 4.39 3.28
C ASN A 527 -28.68 2.88 2.94
N HIS A 528 -27.86 2.07 3.60
CA HIS A 528 -27.88 0.62 3.48
C HIS A 528 -27.44 -0.03 4.79
N ALA A 529 -27.72 -1.32 4.91
CA ALA A 529 -27.30 -2.13 6.04
C ALA A 529 -25.82 -2.54 5.90
N LEU A 530 -25.00 -2.19 6.90
CA LEU A 530 -23.64 -2.67 7.02
C LEU A 530 -23.63 -4.05 7.69
N THR A 531 -22.67 -4.89 7.29
CA THR A 531 -22.38 -6.16 7.97
C THR A 531 -21.72 -5.91 9.33
N GLN A 532 -21.76 -6.89 10.24
CA GLN A 532 -21.05 -6.81 11.53
C GLN A 532 -19.56 -6.48 11.36
N LYS A 533 -18.91 -7.06 10.35
CA LYS A 533 -17.50 -6.79 10.06
C LYS A 533 -17.27 -5.33 9.68
N GLU A 534 -18.15 -4.77 8.84
CA GLU A 534 -18.07 -3.37 8.43
C GLU A 534 -18.36 -2.42 9.59
N VAL A 535 -19.35 -2.73 10.45
CA VAL A 535 -19.62 -1.97 11.68
C VAL A 535 -18.41 -1.97 12.61
N ASN A 536 -17.77 -3.13 12.80
CA ASN A 536 -16.56 -3.25 13.61
C ASN A 536 -15.40 -2.42 13.04
N GLN A 537 -15.20 -2.48 11.72
CA GLN A 537 -14.15 -1.71 11.04
C GLN A 537 -14.41 -0.20 11.06
N ALA A 538 -15.68 0.20 10.98
CA ALA A 538 -16.09 1.60 10.98
C ALA A 538 -15.65 2.36 12.24
N MET A 539 -15.54 1.68 13.39
CA MET A 539 -15.03 2.27 14.63
C MET A 539 -13.63 2.88 14.52
N PHE A 540 -12.78 2.25 13.70
CA PHE A 540 -11.38 2.63 13.51
C PHE A 540 -11.16 3.39 12.21
N LYS A 541 -12.15 3.34 11.31
CA LYS A 541 -12.04 3.89 9.96
C LYS A 541 -12.54 5.34 9.96
N LYS A 542 -11.71 6.25 9.48
CA LYS A 542 -12.19 7.55 9.01
C LYS A 542 -12.77 7.37 7.60
N PHE A 543 -13.84 8.08 7.28
CA PHE A 543 -14.47 8.02 5.96
C PHE A 543 -14.01 9.20 5.08
N ARG A 544 -14.00 8.99 3.77
CA ARG A 544 -13.70 10.01 2.75
C ARG A 544 -14.88 10.97 2.57
N GLY A 545 -16.09 10.52 2.88
CA GLY A 545 -17.33 11.27 2.68
C GLY A 545 -18.07 10.89 1.39
N ASP A 546 -17.42 10.21 0.46
CA ASP A 546 -17.96 9.80 -0.83
C ASP A 546 -18.22 8.29 -0.93
N GLU A 547 -18.10 7.57 0.19
CA GLU A 547 -18.38 6.14 0.24
C GLU A 547 -19.77 5.83 -0.33
N PRO A 548 -19.92 4.73 -1.10
CA PRO A 548 -21.21 4.32 -1.62
C PRO A 548 -22.26 4.25 -0.49
N GLY A 549 -23.33 5.01 -0.66
CA GLY A 549 -24.44 5.04 0.29
C GLY A 549 -24.22 5.84 1.58
N LEU A 550 -23.09 6.50 1.77
CA LEU A 550 -22.88 7.41 2.90
C LEU A 550 -23.71 8.69 2.71
N LEU A 551 -24.60 8.99 3.66
CA LEU A 551 -25.48 10.16 3.64
C LEU A 551 -24.95 11.31 4.49
N HIS A 552 -24.53 11.01 5.72
CA HIS A 552 -24.02 12.00 6.65
C HIS A 552 -22.80 11.47 7.37
N TYR A 553 -21.78 12.33 7.56
CA TYR A 553 -20.58 11.98 8.29
C TYR A 553 -20.05 13.18 9.07
N LEU A 554 -20.28 13.25 10.37
CA LEU A 554 -19.87 14.37 11.21
C LEU A 554 -18.79 13.89 12.18
N THR A 555 -17.55 14.32 11.97
CA THR A 555 -16.41 13.96 12.83
C THR A 555 -16.17 14.93 13.97
N PHE A 556 -16.89 16.06 13.99
CA PHE A 556 -16.78 17.11 15.01
C PHE A 556 -15.37 17.66 15.29
N ASN A 557 -14.42 17.38 14.41
CA ASN A 557 -13.03 17.76 14.57
C ASN A 557 -12.73 19.24 14.29
N ASP A 558 -13.70 19.99 13.78
CA ASP A 558 -13.63 21.43 13.60
C ASP A 558 -14.24 22.16 14.79
N TRP A 559 -13.97 23.47 14.88
CA TRP A 559 -14.60 24.31 15.90
C TRP A 559 -16.12 24.43 15.75
N GLU A 560 -16.66 23.96 14.63
CA GLU A 560 -18.09 23.92 14.34
C GLU A 560 -18.47 22.52 13.82
N PRO A 561 -19.71 22.04 14.04
CA PRO A 561 -20.18 20.79 13.45
C PRO A 561 -20.31 20.89 11.92
N ILE A 562 -19.57 20.05 11.20
CA ILE A 562 -19.55 20.00 9.73
C ILE A 562 -19.90 18.60 9.25
N ASP A 563 -20.86 18.50 8.31
CA ASP A 563 -21.11 17.28 7.55
C ASP A 563 -20.03 17.09 6.49
N TYR A 564 -19.27 16.00 6.61
CA TYR A 564 -18.19 15.57 5.72
C TYR A 564 -18.62 14.61 4.64
N SER A 565 -19.90 14.27 4.54
CA SER A 565 -20.42 13.58 3.36
C SER A 565 -20.22 14.41 2.08
N LYS A 566 -20.30 13.74 0.93
CA LYS A 566 -20.32 14.41 -0.38
C LYS A 566 -21.45 15.42 -0.55
N TYR A 567 -22.47 15.38 0.30
CA TYR A 567 -23.62 16.27 0.22
C TYR A 567 -23.46 17.57 1.01
N ARG A 568 -22.51 17.63 1.96
CA ARG A 568 -22.21 18.83 2.76
C ARG A 568 -23.47 19.50 3.32
N SER A 569 -24.31 18.69 3.96
CA SER A 569 -25.58 19.15 4.53
C SER A 569 -25.34 20.33 5.46
N LYS A 570 -26.18 21.37 5.35
CA LYS A 570 -26.10 22.51 6.26
C LYS A 570 -26.44 22.03 7.67
N VAL A 571 -25.57 22.34 8.63
CA VAL A 571 -25.77 22.01 10.04
C VAL A 571 -26.12 23.27 10.80
N GLU A 572 -27.24 23.25 11.51
CA GLU A 572 -27.66 24.30 12.44
C GLU A 572 -27.57 23.75 13.86
N TYR A 573 -27.15 24.57 14.82
CA TYR A 573 -27.03 24.11 16.19
C TYR A 573 -27.22 25.23 17.21
N ARG A 574 -27.59 24.85 18.42
CA ARG A 574 -27.67 25.72 19.60
C ARG A 574 -27.17 24.98 20.84
N ASP A 575 -26.55 25.74 21.75
CA ASP A 575 -26.07 25.25 23.04
C ASP A 575 -25.17 24.01 22.92
N ILE A 576 -24.22 24.03 21.97
CA ILE A 576 -23.21 22.97 21.79
C ILE A 576 -21.84 23.55 22.10
N ILE A 577 -21.01 22.77 22.78
CA ILE A 577 -19.63 23.12 23.09
C ILE A 577 -18.71 22.20 22.30
N THR A 578 -17.72 22.76 21.61
CA THR A 578 -16.61 21.97 21.06
C THR A 578 -15.49 21.88 22.09
N SER A 579 -14.94 20.68 22.27
CA SER A 579 -13.86 20.43 23.24
C SER A 579 -12.81 19.52 22.63
N ASP A 580 -11.55 19.89 22.84
CA ASP A 580 -10.42 19.04 22.52
C ASP A 580 -10.26 17.95 23.61
N THR A 581 -9.91 16.73 23.19
CA THR A 581 -9.58 15.59 24.04
C THR A 581 -8.32 14.91 23.52
N GLY A 582 -7.49 14.41 24.44
CA GLY A 582 -6.35 13.58 24.07
C GLY A 582 -6.79 12.25 23.47
N ASN A 583 -5.89 11.59 22.72
CA ASN A 583 -6.11 10.24 22.25
C ASN A 583 -6.29 9.29 23.44
N GLN A 584 -7.45 8.63 23.51
CA GLN A 584 -7.71 7.60 24.52
C GLN A 584 -7.47 6.21 23.92
N LYS A 585 -6.90 5.30 24.73
CA LYS A 585 -6.88 3.88 24.36
C LYS A 585 -8.32 3.37 24.41
N LEU A 586 -8.76 2.76 23.32
CA LEU A 586 -10.04 2.07 23.24
C LEU A 586 -10.04 0.90 24.22
N ASP A 587 -10.84 0.99 25.28
CA ASP A 587 -11.12 -0.15 26.16
C ASP A 587 -12.24 -1.00 25.55
N LEU A 588 -11.84 -1.94 24.69
CA LEU A 588 -12.74 -2.91 24.08
C LEU A 588 -13.15 -4.03 25.06
N ASN A 589 -12.59 -4.05 26.28
CA ASN A 589 -12.83 -5.11 27.28
C ASN A 589 -13.91 -4.76 28.31
N CYS A 590 -14.54 -3.57 28.23
CA CYS A 590 -15.75 -3.25 29.02
C CYS A 590 -17.01 -3.96 28.47
N CYS A 591 -16.88 -5.26 28.18
CA CYS A 591 -17.96 -6.22 27.95
C CYS A 591 -18.48 -6.76 29.29
#